data_AF-A0A4R5K7R5-F1
#
_entry.id   AF-A0A4R5K7R5-F1
#
_cell.length_a   1.000
_cell.length_b   1.000
_cell.length_c   1.000
_cell.angle_alpha   90.00
_cell.angle_beta   90.00
_cell.angle_gamma   90.00
#
_symmetry.space_group_name_H-M   'P 1'
#
loop_
_entity.id
_entity.type
_entity.pdbx_description
1 polymer ?
#
loop_
_entity_poly.entity_id
_entity_poly.type
_entity_poly.pdbx_seq_one_letter_code
_entity_poly.pdbx_strand_id
1 'polypeptide(L)'
;MNSYLLPLQATSADTIQAFEFKTSVPITPWESSNVTLLGDAIHSMTPAGGIGANIALRDASLLCRMLIDVKQGKQSLIPAIHNYEAQMLEYGFAAVKDSMRNTKQALAGRIARITGKGFLRLCGAVPPLRRAVFSDRWSDHAQQQAGQRN
;
A
#
# COMPACT_ATOMS: atom_id res chain seq x y z
N MET A 1 -9.24 24.56 -41.52
CA MET A 1 -9.76 23.81 -40.36
C MET A 1 -9.68 22.33 -40.68
N ASN A 2 -8.68 21.60 -40.15
CA ASN A 2 -8.61 20.13 -40.31
C ASN A 2 -8.16 19.48 -38.99
N SER A 3 -9.17 18.95 -38.30
CA SER A 3 -9.25 17.70 -37.54
C SER A 3 -7.94 17.05 -37.05
N TYR A 4 -7.55 17.32 -35.81
CA TYR A 4 -6.56 16.56 -35.03
C TYR A 4 -7.23 15.40 -34.26
N LEU A 5 -7.59 14.33 -34.95
CA LEU A 5 -7.94 13.06 -34.31
C LEU A 5 -7.01 11.97 -34.84
N LEU A 6 -5.81 11.91 -34.27
CA LEU A 6 -4.96 10.74 -34.44
C LEU A 6 -5.64 9.56 -33.72
N PRO A 7 -6.00 8.47 -34.43
CA PRO A 7 -6.41 7.25 -33.77
C PRO A 7 -5.27 6.77 -32.90
N LEU A 8 -5.57 6.41 -31.64
CA LEU A 8 -4.61 5.78 -30.73
C LEU A 8 -3.97 4.59 -31.46
N GLN A 9 -2.74 4.73 -31.91
CA GLN A 9 -1.99 3.63 -32.51
C GLN A 9 -1.88 2.52 -31.47
N ALA A 10 -2.16 1.28 -31.90
CA ALA A 10 -1.98 0.13 -31.04
C ALA A 10 -0.50 0.01 -30.64
N THR A 11 -0.25 -0.21 -29.34
CA THR A 11 1.10 -0.41 -28.80
C THR A 11 1.77 -1.61 -29.48
N SER A 12 3.01 -1.44 -29.95
CA SER A 12 3.76 -2.51 -30.60
C SER A 12 4.09 -3.63 -29.62
N ALA A 13 3.88 -4.89 -30.02
CA ALA A 13 3.95 -6.04 -29.11
C ALA A 13 5.34 -6.26 -28.50
N ASP A 14 6.41 -5.88 -29.20
CA ASP A 14 7.80 -5.89 -28.72
C ASP A 14 8.07 -4.90 -27.58
N THR A 15 7.19 -3.92 -27.37
CA THR A 15 7.25 -2.97 -26.24
C THR A 15 6.46 -3.44 -25.02
N ILE A 16 5.75 -4.57 -25.12
CA ILE A 16 4.94 -5.12 -24.04
C ILE A 16 5.70 -6.25 -23.36
N GLN A 17 5.97 -6.10 -22.06
CA GLN A 17 6.47 -7.19 -21.22
C GLN A 17 5.39 -7.62 -20.23
N ALA A 18 5.23 -8.93 -20.09
CA ALA A 18 4.35 -9.54 -19.12
C ALA A 18 5.20 -10.19 -18.02
N PHE A 19 4.86 -9.89 -16.77
CA PHE A 19 5.47 -10.50 -15.61
C PHE A 19 4.37 -11.03 -14.69
N GLU A 20 4.64 -12.17 -14.07
CA GLU A 20 3.79 -12.70 -13.01
C GLU A 20 4.09 -11.97 -11.70
N PHE A 21 3.05 -11.50 -11.01
CA PHE A 21 3.16 -10.92 -9.68
C PHE A 21 2.64 -11.91 -8.65
N LYS A 22 3.46 -12.17 -7.63
CA LYS A 22 3.03 -12.88 -6.43
C LYS A 22 2.59 -11.89 -5.37
N THR A 23 1.72 -12.34 -4.47
CA THR A 23 1.31 -11.58 -3.29
C THR A 23 1.58 -12.42 -2.06
N SER A 24 1.97 -11.79 -0.96
CA SER A 24 2.05 -12.46 0.33
C SER A 24 0.66 -12.90 0.81
N VAL A 25 0.64 -13.84 1.74
CA VAL A 25 -0.53 -14.24 2.53
C VAL A 25 -0.23 -14.04 4.01
N PRO A 26 -1.22 -13.75 4.87
CA PRO A 26 -1.00 -13.61 6.30
C PRO A 26 -0.27 -14.82 6.87
N ILE A 27 0.73 -14.56 7.72
CA ILE A 27 1.52 -15.59 8.39
C ILE A 27 1.39 -15.49 9.90
N THR A 28 1.68 -16.59 10.59
CA THR A 28 1.77 -16.61 12.05
C THR A 28 3.01 -15.82 12.50
N PRO A 29 2.91 -14.99 13.56
CA PRO A 29 4.07 -14.36 14.15
C PRO A 29 5.16 -15.38 14.54
N TRP A 30 6.42 -14.98 14.42
CA TRP A 30 7.58 -15.79 14.78
C TRP A 30 8.20 -15.33 16.11
N GLU A 31 9.12 -16.14 16.62
CA GLU A 31 9.95 -15.74 17.76
C GLU A 31 10.94 -14.66 17.35
N SER A 32 10.85 -13.49 17.97
CA SER A 32 11.68 -12.32 17.64
C SER A 32 13.15 -12.56 17.97
N SER A 33 14.03 -12.11 17.07
CA SER A 33 15.49 -12.21 17.22
C SER A 33 16.17 -10.87 16.91
N ASN A 34 17.49 -10.86 16.74
CA ASN A 34 18.22 -9.70 16.22
C ASN A 34 18.13 -9.57 14.68
N VAL A 35 17.39 -10.45 14.01
CA VAL A 35 17.09 -10.42 12.57
C VAL A 35 15.58 -10.28 12.38
N THR A 36 15.18 -9.33 11.53
CA THR A 36 13.78 -9.08 11.18
C THR A 36 13.63 -8.70 9.70
N LEU A 37 12.40 -8.60 9.22
CA LEU A 37 12.05 -8.36 7.81
C LEU A 37 11.32 -7.02 7.64
N LEU A 38 11.37 -6.46 6.42
CA LEU A 38 10.64 -5.25 6.03
C LEU A 38 10.38 -5.23 4.51
N GLY A 39 9.37 -4.49 4.08
CA GLY A 39 9.03 -4.30 2.67
C GLY A 39 8.69 -5.63 1.97
N ASP A 40 9.16 -5.78 0.73
CA ASP A 40 8.86 -6.97 -0.08
C ASP A 40 9.40 -8.29 0.49
N ALA A 41 10.36 -8.24 1.42
CA ALA A 41 10.85 -9.43 2.12
C ALA A 41 9.78 -10.11 2.99
N ILE A 42 8.71 -9.39 3.35
CA ILE A 42 7.61 -9.89 4.20
C ILE A 42 6.23 -9.62 3.57
N HIS A 43 6.05 -8.46 2.94
CA HIS A 43 4.78 -8.02 2.38
C HIS A 43 4.90 -7.73 0.88
N SER A 44 5.32 -8.70 0.08
CA SER A 44 5.24 -8.56 -1.38
C SER A 44 3.76 -8.42 -1.80
N MET A 45 3.48 -7.43 -2.65
CA MET A 45 2.12 -7.05 -3.03
C MET A 45 1.97 -6.91 -4.54
N THR A 46 0.73 -7.02 -5.01
CA THR A 46 0.41 -6.58 -6.37
C THR A 46 0.66 -5.07 -6.54
N PRO A 47 0.97 -4.58 -7.75
CA PRO A 47 1.26 -3.15 -7.96
C PRO A 47 0.02 -2.24 -7.83
N ALA A 48 -1.19 -2.81 -7.75
CA ALA A 48 -2.42 -2.04 -7.75
C ALA A 48 -2.53 -1.09 -6.55
N GLY A 49 -2.77 0.18 -6.83
CA GLY A 49 -2.90 1.25 -5.83
C GLY A 49 -1.59 1.83 -5.34
N GLY A 50 -0.42 1.33 -5.77
CA GLY A 50 0.89 1.91 -5.41
C GLY A 50 1.20 1.89 -3.90
N ILE A 51 0.64 0.93 -3.17
CA ILE A 51 0.69 0.91 -1.70
C ILE A 51 2.00 0.31 -1.16
N GLY A 52 2.59 -0.66 -1.87
CA GLY A 52 3.76 -1.42 -1.36
C GLY A 52 4.94 -0.56 -0.95
N ALA A 53 5.33 0.43 -1.78
CA ALA A 53 6.43 1.34 -1.45
C ALA A 53 6.16 2.18 -0.19
N ASN A 54 4.92 2.63 0.00
CA ASN A 54 4.54 3.38 1.20
C ASN A 54 4.61 2.50 2.46
N ILE A 55 4.26 1.22 2.35
CA ILE A 55 4.38 0.26 3.45
C ILE A 55 5.84 -0.01 3.76
N ALA A 56 6.70 -0.23 2.77
CA ALA A 56 8.14 -0.39 3.01
C ALA A 56 8.76 0.84 3.70
N LEU A 57 8.35 2.06 3.34
CA LEU A 57 8.79 3.28 4.01
C LEU A 57 8.25 3.37 5.46
N ARG A 58 7.01 2.94 5.70
CA ARG A 58 6.43 2.86 7.05
C ARG A 58 7.18 1.84 7.91
N ASP A 59 7.51 0.67 7.36
CA ASP A 59 8.30 -0.37 8.01
C ASP A 59 9.65 0.19 8.44
N ALA A 60 10.40 0.79 7.50
CA ALA A 60 11.70 1.38 7.76
C ALA A 60 11.64 2.48 8.83
N SER A 61 10.63 3.35 8.77
CA SER A 61 10.43 4.41 9.75
C SER A 61 10.13 3.86 11.16
N LEU A 62 9.30 2.82 11.26
CA LEU A 62 8.95 2.21 12.54
C LEU A 62 10.14 1.47 13.14
N LEU A 63 10.84 0.66 12.34
CA LEU A 63 12.03 -0.06 12.76
C LEU A 63 13.12 0.91 13.22
N CYS A 64 13.34 2.01 12.49
CA CYS A 64 14.31 3.04 12.87
C CYS A 64 13.98 3.65 14.25
N ARG A 65 12.70 3.94 14.54
CA ARG A 65 12.27 4.43 15.85
C ARG A 65 12.57 3.42 16.96
N MET A 66 12.23 2.14 16.76
CA MET A 66 12.53 1.09 17.74
C MET A 66 14.05 0.99 18.02
N LEU A 67 14.87 1.03 16.97
CA LEU A 67 16.33 0.98 17.10
C LEU A 67 16.93 2.23 17.77
N ILE A 68 16.34 3.40 17.57
CA ILE A 68 16.74 4.63 18.26
C ILE A 68 16.47 4.52 19.76
N ASP A 69 15.30 3.99 20.16
CA ASP A 69 14.98 3.80 21.57
C ASP A 69 15.91 2.80 22.26
N VAL A 70 16.30 1.73 21.55
CA VAL A 70 17.33 0.78 22.02
C VAL A 70 18.67 1.50 22.22
N LYS A 71 19.11 2.30 21.23
CA LYS A 71 20.36 3.07 21.32
C LYS A 71 20.35 4.06 22.50
N GLN A 72 19.20 4.59 22.86
CA GLN A 72 19.01 5.50 24.00
C GLN A 72 18.84 4.78 25.34
N GLY A 73 18.85 3.45 25.36
CA GLY A 73 18.70 2.65 26.59
C GLY A 73 17.26 2.62 27.13
N LYS A 74 16.26 3.01 26.34
CA LYS A 74 14.85 3.01 26.77
C LYS A 74 14.22 1.62 26.80
N GLN A 75 14.72 0.69 25.99
CA GLN A 75 14.28 -0.71 25.93
C GLN A 75 15.39 -1.60 25.40
N SER A 76 15.33 -2.90 25.69
CA SER A 76 16.27 -3.88 25.13
C SER A 76 15.92 -4.24 23.68
N LEU A 77 16.90 -4.76 22.93
CA LEU A 77 16.78 -4.98 21.48
C LEU A 77 15.63 -5.92 21.10
N ILE A 78 15.55 -7.10 21.74
CA ILE A 78 14.60 -8.13 21.33
C ILE A 78 13.14 -7.69 21.54
N PRO A 79 12.74 -7.09 22.68
CA PRO A 79 11.41 -6.48 22.83
C PRO A 79 11.11 -5.38 21.82
N ALA A 80 12.10 -4.56 21.45
CA ALA A 80 11.92 -3.51 20.46
C ALA A 80 11.63 -4.08 19.05
N ILE A 81 12.36 -5.14 18.67
CA ILE A 81 12.09 -5.87 17.41
C ILE A 81 10.71 -6.54 17.47
N HIS A 82 10.35 -7.17 18.58
CA HIS A 82 9.03 -7.76 18.76
C HIS A 82 7.89 -6.74 18.59
N ASN A 83 8.02 -5.57 19.20
CA ASN A 83 7.04 -4.48 19.08
C ASN A 83 6.94 -3.94 17.65
N TYR A 84 8.05 -3.89 16.92
CA TYR A 84 8.06 -3.58 15.49
C TYR A 84 7.32 -4.66 14.69
N GLU A 85 7.66 -5.93 14.89
CA GLU A 85 7.10 -7.07 14.14
C GLU A 85 5.59 -7.17 14.35
N ALA A 86 5.10 -7.05 15.58
CA ALA A 86 3.68 -7.10 15.89
C ALA A 86 2.87 -6.05 15.12
N GLN A 87 3.33 -4.79 15.13
CA GLN A 87 2.68 -3.71 14.38
C GLN A 87 2.83 -3.90 12.86
N MET A 88 4.03 -4.24 12.40
CA MET A 88 4.36 -4.44 11.00
C MET A 88 3.48 -5.51 10.35
N LEU A 89 3.29 -6.64 11.02
CA LEU A 89 2.41 -7.71 10.54
C LEU A 89 0.96 -7.26 10.43
N GLU A 90 0.47 -6.48 11.40
CA GLU A 90 -0.91 -5.98 11.39
C GLU A 90 -1.19 -5.07 10.19
N TYR A 91 -0.46 -3.95 10.06
CA TYR A 91 -0.74 -2.99 9.00
C TYR A 91 -0.27 -3.49 7.63
N GLY A 92 0.79 -4.29 7.57
CA GLY A 92 1.36 -4.79 6.33
C GLY A 92 0.44 -5.80 5.64
N PHE A 93 -0.09 -6.79 6.38
CA PHE A 93 -1.05 -7.74 5.80
C PHE A 93 -2.42 -7.14 5.52
N ALA A 94 -2.83 -6.09 6.24
CA ALA A 94 -3.98 -5.29 5.86
C ALA A 94 -3.77 -4.63 4.47
N ALA A 95 -2.59 -4.06 4.24
CA ALA A 95 -2.24 -3.46 2.95
C ALA A 95 -2.11 -4.51 1.81
N VAL A 96 -1.60 -5.71 2.08
CA VAL A 96 -1.60 -6.84 1.13
C VAL A 96 -3.02 -7.14 0.65
N LYS A 97 -3.96 -7.27 1.59
CA LYS A 97 -5.38 -7.56 1.29
C LYS A 97 -6.01 -6.45 0.45
N ASP A 98 -5.72 -5.19 0.78
CA ASP A 98 -6.23 -4.03 0.07
C ASP A 98 -5.66 -3.92 -1.36
N SER A 99 -4.36 -4.19 -1.53
CA SER A 99 -3.71 -4.26 -2.84
C SER A 99 -4.36 -5.35 -3.71
N MET A 100 -4.59 -6.53 -3.16
CA MET A 100 -5.27 -7.62 -3.87
C MET A 100 -6.72 -7.28 -4.25
N ARG A 101 -7.46 -6.59 -3.37
CA ARG A 101 -8.81 -6.07 -3.68
C ARG A 101 -8.76 -5.08 -4.85
N ASN A 102 -7.79 -4.16 -4.85
CA ASN A 102 -7.61 -3.20 -5.92
C ASN A 102 -7.26 -3.88 -7.25
N THR A 103 -6.42 -4.92 -7.22
CA THR A 103 -6.09 -5.73 -8.41
C THR A 103 -7.33 -6.41 -8.97
N LYS A 104 -8.16 -7.06 -8.14
CA LYS A 104 -9.42 -7.68 -8.59
C LYS A 104 -10.37 -6.66 -9.22
N GLN A 105 -10.44 -5.45 -8.66
CA GLN A 105 -11.25 -4.36 -9.22
C GLN A 105 -10.69 -3.84 -10.55
N ALA A 106 -9.37 -3.71 -10.68
CA ALA A 106 -8.71 -3.27 -11.90
C ALA A 106 -8.89 -4.28 -13.05
N LEU A 107 -8.89 -5.57 -12.72
CA LEU A 107 -9.12 -6.68 -13.64
C LEU A 107 -10.62 -6.95 -13.90
N ALA A 108 -11.53 -6.16 -13.31
CA ALA A 108 -12.95 -6.36 -13.49
C ALA A 108 -13.41 -6.16 -14.94
N GLY A 109 -14.54 -6.79 -15.29
CA GLY A 109 -15.12 -6.78 -16.62
C GLY A 109 -15.38 -5.38 -17.17
N ARG A 110 -15.59 -5.29 -18.49
CA ARG A 110 -15.73 -4.02 -19.23
C ARG A 110 -16.80 -3.09 -18.63
N ILE A 111 -17.94 -3.64 -18.20
CA ILE A 111 -19.02 -2.88 -17.57
C ILE A 111 -18.55 -2.24 -16.26
N ALA A 112 -17.93 -3.03 -15.36
CA ALA A 112 -17.41 -2.54 -14.09
C ALA A 112 -16.38 -1.40 -14.30
N ARG A 113 -15.52 -1.50 -15.32
CA ARG A 113 -14.57 -0.44 -15.67
C ARG A 113 -15.24 0.84 -16.18
N ILE A 114 -16.29 0.73 -16.99
CA ILE A 114 -17.05 1.89 -17.48
C ILE A 114 -17.76 2.57 -16.31
N THR A 115 -18.47 1.80 -15.48
CA THR A 115 -19.16 2.32 -14.29
C THR A 115 -18.19 2.97 -13.32
N GLY A 116 -17.05 2.32 -13.04
CA GLY A 116 -15.99 2.85 -12.18
C GLY A 116 -15.41 4.16 -12.72
N LYS A 117 -15.14 4.26 -14.03
CA LYS A 117 -14.70 5.51 -14.67
C LYS A 117 -15.74 6.61 -14.54
N GLY A 118 -17.02 6.29 -14.74
CA GLY A 118 -18.13 7.25 -14.57
C GLY A 118 -18.18 7.80 -13.14
N PHE A 119 -18.11 6.91 -12.15
CA PHE A 119 -18.07 7.28 -10.74
C PHE A 119 -16.88 8.15 -10.39
N LEU A 120 -15.67 7.80 -10.83
CA LEU A 120 -14.46 8.58 -10.59
C LEU A 120 -14.53 9.97 -11.24
N ARG A 121 -15.12 10.08 -12.45
CA ARG A 121 -15.36 11.37 -13.10
C ARG A 121 -16.34 12.23 -12.32
N LEU A 122 -17.39 11.62 -11.76
CA LEU A 122 -18.35 12.32 -10.91
C LEU A 122 -17.68 12.84 -9.62
N CYS A 123 -16.85 12.03 -8.97
CA CYS A 123 -16.02 12.48 -7.84
C CYS A 123 -15.01 13.56 -8.27
N GLY A 124 -14.53 13.50 -9.51
CA GLY A 124 -13.70 14.54 -10.14
C GLY A 124 -14.45 15.87 -10.31
N ALA A 125 -15.73 15.83 -10.66
CA ALA A 125 -16.54 17.01 -10.92
C ALA A 125 -17.20 17.61 -9.67
N VAL A 126 -17.40 16.80 -8.61
CA VAL A 126 -18.14 17.20 -7.40
C VAL A 126 -17.22 17.14 -6.16
N PRO A 127 -16.61 18.26 -5.74
CA PRO A 127 -15.67 18.28 -4.61
C PRO A 127 -16.24 17.81 -3.26
N PRO A 128 -17.51 18.09 -2.88
CA PRO A 128 -18.10 17.53 -1.67
C PRO A 128 -18.18 16.00 -1.69
N LEU A 129 -18.57 15.42 -2.84
CA LEU A 129 -18.61 13.97 -3.03
C LEU A 129 -17.21 13.37 -2.96
N ARG A 130 -16.21 14.01 -3.59
CA ARG A 130 -14.81 13.60 -3.47
C ARG A 130 -14.35 13.54 -2.02
N ARG A 131 -14.65 14.59 -1.25
CA ARG A 131 -14.28 14.66 0.16
C ARG A 131 -14.95 13.54 0.95
N ALA A 132 -16.25 13.34 0.79
CA ALA A 132 -16.97 12.26 1.47
C ALA A 132 -16.47 10.85 1.10
N VAL A 133 -16.04 10.63 -0.15
CA VAL A 133 -15.62 9.31 -0.63
C VAL A 133 -14.16 8.99 -0.30
N PHE A 134 -13.29 10.00 -0.22
CA PHE A 134 -11.84 9.83 -0.08
C PHE A 134 -11.25 10.41 1.21
N SER A 135 -12.03 11.05 2.09
CA SER A 135 -11.54 11.62 3.35
C SER A 135 -10.91 10.56 4.25
N ASP A 136 -11.51 9.37 4.32
CA ASP A 136 -11.21 8.38 5.36
C ASP A 136 -9.97 7.54 5.05
N ARG A 137 -9.45 7.57 3.82
CA ARG A 137 -8.31 6.73 3.42
C ARG A 137 -6.94 7.32 3.78
N TRP A 138 -6.86 8.60 4.14
CA TRP A 138 -5.61 9.27 4.50
C TRP A 138 -5.53 9.61 5.99
N SER A 139 -6.66 9.97 6.60
CA SER A 139 -6.73 10.37 8.02
C SER A 139 -6.40 9.24 8.99
N ASP A 140 -6.78 8.00 8.70
CA ASP A 140 -6.60 6.87 9.64
C ASP A 140 -5.11 6.49 9.82
N HIS A 141 -4.32 6.57 8.74
CA HIS A 141 -2.87 6.28 8.79
C HIS A 141 -2.04 7.44 9.35
N ALA A 142 -2.50 8.68 9.18
CA ALA A 142 -1.85 9.87 9.70
C ALA A 142 -2.13 10.08 11.20
N GLN A 143 -3.33 9.74 11.67
CA GLN A 143 -3.71 9.89 13.10
C GLN A 143 -3.04 8.85 14.00
N GLN A 144 -2.81 7.62 13.53
CA GLN A 144 -2.02 6.62 14.28
C GLN A 144 -0.57 7.07 14.53
N GLN A 145 0.02 7.89 13.64
CA GLN A 145 1.38 8.44 13.83
C GLN A 145 1.42 9.67 14.76
N ALA A 146 0.31 10.41 14.86
CA ALA A 146 0.21 11.58 15.74
C ALA A 146 -0.09 11.20 17.20
N GLY A 147 -0.81 10.09 17.44
CA GLY A 147 -1.15 9.62 18.78
C GLY A 147 0.01 9.00 19.58
N GLN A 148 1.12 8.65 18.92
CA GLN A 148 2.35 8.13 19.56
C GLN A 148 3.39 9.24 19.88
N ARG A 149 3.01 10.52 19.80
CA ARG A 149 3.87 11.68 20.12
C ARG A 149 3.69 12.23 21.53
N ASN A 150 2.98 11.53 22.41
CA ASN A 150 2.87 11.87 23.83
C ASN A 150 3.71 10.92 24.70
#